data_AF-A0A1F8P779-F1
#
_entry.id   AF-A0A1F8P779-F1
#
_cell.length_a   1.000
_cell.length_b   1.000
_cell.length_c   1.000
_cell.angle_alpha   90.00
_cell.angle_beta   90.00
_cell.angle_gamma   90.00
#
_symmetry.space_group_name_H-M   'P 1'
#
loop_
_entity.id
_entity.type
_entity.pdbx_description
1 polymer ?
#
loop_
_entity_poly.entity_id
_entity_poly.type
_entity_poly.pdbx_seq_one_letter_code
_entity_poly.pdbx_strand_id
1 'polypeptide(L)'
;MNLGNNILAISEGRTFAYTSLSNTVTIYNISDPTNPTVENHISNVGPMEALDVKEDYALTWIDGEGFKIYDWSVPQSPQIISELAFEGNAWSIVVENDIAFISRGDILEIDVSDPAHPQVIATINLPVRVRHLTISEGNGYAAAWDAGLLIFQILK
;
A
#
# COMPACT_ATOMS: atom_id res chain seq x y z
N MET A 1 17.85 9.03 -12.77
CA MET A 1 18.22 8.49 -11.43
C MET A 1 17.32 7.30 -11.16
N ASN A 2 17.86 6.14 -10.73
CA ASN A 2 17.05 5.02 -10.25
C ASN A 2 16.79 5.27 -8.75
N LEU A 3 15.52 5.41 -8.34
CA LEU A 3 15.14 5.68 -6.94
C LEU A 3 15.25 4.43 -6.03
N GLY A 4 15.71 3.29 -6.59
CA GLY A 4 15.87 2.02 -5.89
C GLY A 4 14.87 0.98 -6.37
N ASN A 5 15.08 -0.28 -5.95
CA ASN A 5 14.33 -1.44 -6.45
C ASN A 5 13.01 -1.72 -5.70
N ASN A 6 12.64 -0.89 -4.71
CA ASN A 6 11.52 -1.13 -3.80
C ASN A 6 10.60 0.10 -3.67
N ILE A 7 10.18 0.70 -4.78
CA ILE A 7 9.10 1.70 -4.75
C ILE A 7 7.81 0.98 -4.37
N LEU A 8 7.20 1.39 -3.26
CA LEU A 8 5.97 0.78 -2.74
C LEU A 8 4.73 1.52 -3.23
N ALA A 9 4.78 2.85 -3.21
CA ALA A 9 3.66 3.72 -3.57
C ALA A 9 4.13 5.06 -4.13
N ILE A 10 3.19 5.74 -4.78
CA ILE A 10 3.26 7.14 -5.18
C ILE A 10 2.01 7.81 -4.62
N SER A 11 2.16 8.95 -3.95
CA SER A 11 1.02 9.67 -3.35
C SER A 11 -0.02 10.07 -4.40
N GLU A 12 -1.26 10.25 -3.97
CA GLU A 12 -2.25 10.96 -4.76
C GLU A 12 -1.69 12.33 -5.19
N GLY A 13 -1.94 12.73 -6.44
CA GLY A 13 -1.31 13.91 -7.05
C GLY A 13 0.14 13.72 -7.53
N ARG A 14 0.74 12.53 -7.32
CA ARG A 14 2.07 12.11 -7.81
C ARG A 14 3.25 12.98 -7.35
N THR A 15 3.15 13.58 -6.18
CA THR A 15 4.19 14.46 -5.63
C THR A 15 5.22 13.71 -4.82
N PHE A 16 4.86 12.60 -4.19
CA PHE A 16 5.77 11.82 -3.37
C PHE A 16 5.88 10.36 -3.82
N ALA A 17 7.09 9.79 -3.73
CA ALA A 17 7.34 8.36 -3.88
C ALA A 17 7.93 7.80 -2.59
N TYR A 18 7.54 6.58 -2.25
CA TYR A 18 7.94 5.92 -1.01
C TYR A 18 8.71 4.65 -1.32
N THR A 19 9.89 4.49 -0.71
CA THR A 19 10.64 3.24 -0.77
C THR A 19 10.82 2.66 0.63
N SER A 20 10.84 1.33 0.72
CA SER A 20 11.09 0.61 1.97
C SER A 20 12.34 -0.24 1.81
N LEU A 21 13.26 -0.11 2.76
CA LEU A 21 14.43 -0.97 2.87
C LEU A 21 14.71 -1.25 4.35
N SER A 22 14.66 -2.53 4.72
CA SER A 22 14.77 -2.94 6.12
C SER A 22 13.74 -2.20 6.98
N ASN A 23 14.13 -1.55 8.08
CA ASN A 23 13.21 -0.83 8.95
C ASN A 23 13.20 0.69 8.66
N THR A 24 13.40 1.07 7.40
CA THR A 24 13.41 2.47 6.98
C THR A 24 12.54 2.70 5.75
N VAL A 25 11.69 3.72 5.82
CA VAL A 25 10.98 4.28 4.66
C VAL A 25 11.65 5.59 4.24
N THR A 26 11.97 5.71 2.95
CA THR A 26 12.47 6.96 2.36
C THR A 26 11.37 7.60 1.52
N ILE A 27 11.14 8.89 1.77
CA ILE A 27 10.18 9.71 1.03
C ILE A 27 10.93 10.60 0.07
N TYR A 28 10.58 10.50 -1.21
CA TYR A 28 11.12 11.34 -2.26
C TYR A 28 10.06 12.32 -2.72
N ASN A 29 10.41 13.60 -2.82
CA ASN A 29 9.65 14.56 -3.59
C ASN A 29 9.96 14.36 -5.08
N ILE A 30 8.94 14.02 -5.85
CA ILE A 30 8.99 13.71 -7.29
C ILE A 30 8.16 14.71 -8.12
N SER A 31 7.83 15.88 -7.57
CA SER A 31 7.13 16.95 -8.29
C SER A 31 7.83 17.37 -9.58
N ASP A 32 9.17 17.36 -9.59
CA ASP A 32 9.99 17.37 -10.80
C ASP A 32 10.49 15.94 -11.09
N PRO A 33 9.90 15.23 -12.06
CA PRO A 33 10.29 13.86 -12.38
C PRO A 33 11.70 13.77 -12.98
N THR A 34 12.27 14.88 -13.45
CA THR A 34 13.64 14.93 -13.97
C THR A 34 14.67 15.15 -12.86
N ASN A 35 14.24 15.68 -11.71
CA ASN A 35 15.08 15.96 -10.55
C ASN A 35 14.41 15.62 -9.20
N PRO A 36 14.15 14.34 -8.91
CA PRO A 36 13.64 13.93 -7.59
C PRO A 36 14.60 14.28 -6.46
N THR A 37 14.05 14.64 -5.30
CA THR A 37 14.84 14.95 -4.09
C THR A 37 14.36 14.10 -2.91
N VAL A 38 15.26 13.79 -1.97
CA VAL A 38 14.87 13.14 -0.72
C VAL A 38 14.24 14.18 0.19
N GLU A 39 12.98 13.98 0.56
CA GLU A 39 12.26 14.82 1.51
C GLU A 39 12.51 14.32 2.94
N ASN A 40 12.48 12.99 3.15
CA ASN A 40 12.57 12.42 4.48
C ASN A 40 13.08 10.96 4.55
N HIS A 41 13.56 10.56 5.72
CA HIS A 41 13.81 9.17 6.12
C HIS A 41 13.14 8.89 7.46
N ILE A 42 12.34 7.84 7.50
CA ILE A 42 11.67 7.38 8.72
C ILE A 42 12.24 6.03 9.09
N SER A 43 12.77 5.95 10.31
CA SER A 43 13.33 4.72 10.87
C SER A 43 12.35 4.03 11.81
N ASN A 44 12.60 2.75 12.07
CA ASN A 44 11.78 1.89 12.92
C ASN A 44 10.37 1.65 12.36
N VAL A 45 10.25 1.66 11.03
CA VAL A 45 9.02 1.35 10.31
C VAL A 45 9.37 0.34 9.20
N GLY A 46 8.60 -0.74 9.07
CA GLY A 46 8.89 -1.82 8.10
C GLY A 46 9.75 -2.96 8.66
N PRO A 47 10.05 -4.00 7.85
CA PRO A 47 10.13 -4.01 6.38
C PRO A 47 8.78 -4.10 5.67
N MET A 48 8.32 -2.97 5.14
CA MET A 48 7.07 -2.92 4.39
C MET A 48 7.27 -3.54 3.01
N GLU A 49 6.38 -4.45 2.64
CA GLU A 49 6.30 -5.04 1.29
C GLU A 49 5.32 -4.31 0.38
N ALA A 50 4.33 -3.69 1.00
CA ALA A 50 3.35 -2.85 0.34
C ALA A 50 2.98 -1.69 1.28
N LEU A 51 2.68 -0.55 0.68
CA LEU A 51 2.26 0.67 1.35
C LEU A 51 1.28 1.38 0.42
N ASP A 52 0.27 2.01 0.99
CA ASP A 52 -0.43 3.12 0.37
C ASP A 52 -0.71 4.20 1.43
N VAL A 53 -0.88 5.44 0.99
CA VAL A 53 -1.09 6.59 1.90
C VAL A 53 -2.41 7.26 1.56
N LYS A 54 -3.31 7.31 2.54
CA LYS A 54 -4.58 8.03 2.46
C LYS A 54 -4.58 9.12 3.51
N GLU A 55 -4.61 10.37 3.07
CA GLU A 55 -4.53 11.55 3.96
C GLU A 55 -3.29 11.44 4.87
N ASP A 56 -3.51 11.42 6.18
CA ASP A 56 -2.48 11.29 7.21
C ASP A 56 -2.25 9.83 7.65
N TYR A 57 -2.78 8.82 6.95
CA TYR A 57 -2.63 7.41 7.32
C TYR A 57 -1.78 6.62 6.34
N ALA A 58 -0.86 5.82 6.88
CA ALA A 58 -0.12 4.81 6.13
C ALA A 58 -0.76 3.44 6.31
N LEU A 59 -1.17 2.81 5.21
CA LEU A 59 -1.70 1.46 5.21
C LEU A 59 -0.65 0.54 4.63
N THR A 60 -0.17 -0.40 5.43
CA THR A 60 1.06 -1.15 5.13
C THR A 60 0.87 -2.65 5.27
N TRP A 61 1.70 -3.39 4.55
CA TRP A 61 1.91 -4.81 4.81
C TRP A 61 3.35 -5.07 5.19
N ILE A 62 3.56 -5.83 6.26
CA ILE A 62 4.88 -6.24 6.73
C ILE A 62 4.95 -7.76 6.73
N ASP A 63 6.00 -8.31 6.11
CA ASP A 63 6.21 -9.76 6.03
C ASP A 63 6.23 -10.40 7.43
N GLY A 64 5.41 -11.42 7.63
CA GLY A 64 5.28 -12.14 8.91
C GLY A 64 4.53 -11.40 10.02
N GLU A 65 4.11 -10.14 9.82
CA GLU A 65 3.32 -9.37 10.78
C GLU A 65 1.91 -9.08 10.27
N GLY A 66 1.75 -8.86 8.95
CA GLY A 66 0.46 -8.61 8.31
C GLY A 66 0.18 -7.13 8.06
N PHE A 67 -1.09 -6.74 8.20
CA PHE A 67 -1.57 -5.42 7.83
C PHE A 67 -1.49 -4.45 9.01
N LYS A 68 -0.88 -3.28 8.81
CA LYS A 68 -0.77 -2.23 9.85
C LYS A 68 -1.20 -0.88 9.32
N ILE A 69 -1.91 -0.13 10.16
CA ILE A 69 -2.25 1.27 9.91
C ILE A 69 -1.44 2.15 10.86
N TYR A 70 -0.73 3.11 10.28
CA TYR A 70 0.01 4.13 11.00
C TYR A 70 -0.70 5.48 10.91
N ASP A 71 -0.80 6.19 12.04
CA ASP A 71 -0.94 7.64 12.07
C ASP A 71 0.37 8.22 11.52
N TRP A 72 0.28 8.98 10.46
CA TRP A 72 1.39 9.64 9.78
C TRP A 72 1.20 11.16 9.67
N SER A 73 0.29 11.74 10.47
CA SER A 73 0.05 13.18 10.55
C SER A 73 1.31 13.97 10.96
N VAL A 74 2.25 13.31 11.64
CA VAL A 74 3.60 13.82 11.90
C VAL A 74 4.59 13.00 11.06
N PRO A 75 5.07 13.52 9.91
CA PRO A 75 5.88 12.76 8.95
C PRO A 75 7.15 12.15 9.52
N GLN A 76 7.69 12.72 10.60
CA GLN A 76 8.93 12.27 11.23
C GLN A 76 8.73 11.20 12.31
N SER A 77 7.48 10.96 12.73
CA SER A 77 7.19 10.12 13.89
C SER A 77 5.85 9.38 13.76
N PRO A 78 5.67 8.56 12.70
CA PRO A 78 4.45 7.79 12.55
C PRO A 78 4.25 6.81 13.72
N GLN A 79 3.00 6.61 14.12
CA GLN A 79 2.61 5.74 15.24
C GLN A 79 1.65 4.67 14.74
N ILE A 80 1.80 3.43 15.20
CA ILE A 80 0.83 2.37 14.89
C ILE A 80 -0.48 2.67 15.60
N ILE A 81 -1.59 2.72 14.86
CA ILE A 81 -2.94 2.85 15.43
C ILE A 81 -3.58 1.47 15.55
N SER A 82 -3.42 0.62 14.54
CA SER A 82 -4.04 -0.71 14.49
C SER A 82 -3.21 -1.71 13.69
N GLU A 83 -3.44 -2.99 13.98
CA GLU A 83 -2.86 -4.11 13.26
C GLU A 83 -3.87 -5.25 13.10
N LEU A 84 -3.81 -5.92 11.96
CA LEU A 84 -4.48 -7.19 11.70
C LEU A 84 -3.41 -8.20 11.33
N ALA A 85 -3.24 -9.21 12.19
CA ALA A 85 -2.24 -10.24 12.01
C ALA A 85 -2.60 -11.14 10.82
N PHE A 86 -1.67 -11.23 9.87
CA PHE A 86 -1.77 -12.13 8.73
C PHE A 86 -0.42 -12.80 8.49
N GLU A 87 -0.47 -14.05 8.04
CA GLU A 87 0.71 -14.74 7.55
C GLU A 87 0.94 -14.46 6.06
N GLY A 88 2.20 -14.49 5.66
CA GLY A 88 2.62 -14.39 4.26
C GLY A 88 2.80 -12.96 3.75
N ASN A 89 3.05 -12.88 2.45
CA ASN A 89 3.48 -11.66 1.76
C ASN A 89 2.31 -10.95 1.09
N ALA A 90 2.41 -9.63 0.98
CA ALA A 90 1.55 -8.86 0.09
C ALA A 90 2.38 -8.05 -0.90
N TRP A 91 1.81 -7.90 -2.09
CA TRP A 91 2.50 -7.35 -3.24
C TRP A 91 2.06 -5.94 -3.61
N SER A 92 0.86 -5.55 -3.19
CA SER A 92 0.25 -4.26 -3.48
C SER A 92 -0.83 -3.97 -2.45
N ILE A 93 -0.93 -2.71 -2.05
CA ILE A 93 -2.07 -2.15 -1.34
C ILE A 93 -2.56 -0.99 -2.19
N VAL A 94 -3.87 -0.85 -2.33
CA VAL A 94 -4.51 0.35 -2.87
C VAL A 94 -5.68 0.69 -1.98
N VAL A 95 -5.77 1.95 -1.57
CA VAL A 95 -6.86 2.46 -0.75
C VAL A 95 -7.72 3.35 -1.62
N GLU A 96 -9.00 3.00 -1.76
CA GLU A 96 -9.98 3.81 -2.48
C GLU A 96 -11.15 4.07 -1.53
N ASN A 97 -11.43 5.34 -1.26
CA ASN A 97 -12.36 5.76 -0.21
C ASN A 97 -11.97 5.12 1.13
N ASP A 98 -12.83 4.30 1.72
CA ASP A 98 -12.62 3.67 3.02
C ASP A 98 -12.28 2.19 2.91
N ILE A 99 -11.92 1.69 1.72
CA ILE A 99 -11.59 0.28 1.51
C ILE A 99 -10.15 0.13 1.04
N ALA A 100 -9.38 -0.70 1.74
CA ALA A 100 -8.06 -1.14 1.34
C ALA A 100 -8.14 -2.48 0.60
N PHE A 101 -7.59 -2.51 -0.62
CA PHE A 101 -7.48 -3.69 -1.47
C PHE A 101 -6.04 -4.18 -1.47
N ILE A 102 -5.82 -5.40 -0.98
CA ILE A 102 -4.49 -5.97 -0.83
C ILE A 102 -4.34 -7.20 -1.72
N SER A 103 -3.31 -7.22 -2.58
CA SER A 103 -2.97 -8.43 -3.34
C SER A 103 -1.94 -9.28 -2.60
N ARG A 104 -2.33 -10.48 -2.18
CA ARG A 104 -1.46 -11.46 -1.49
C ARG A 104 -1.60 -12.87 -2.07
N GLY A 105 -2.04 -12.95 -3.33
CA GLY A 105 -2.32 -14.19 -4.07
C GLY A 105 -3.81 -14.37 -4.28
N ASP A 106 -4.59 -14.00 -3.27
CA ASP A 106 -5.96 -13.54 -3.38
C ASP A 106 -5.99 -11.99 -3.43
N ILE A 107 -7.20 -11.42 -3.48
CA ILE A 107 -7.44 -10.02 -3.12
C ILE A 107 -8.17 -10.00 -1.78
N LEU A 108 -7.59 -9.32 -0.79
CA LEU A 108 -8.21 -9.06 0.50
C LEU A 108 -8.79 -7.65 0.50
N GLU A 109 -10.04 -7.51 0.96
CA GLU A 109 -10.69 -6.21 1.15
C GLU A 109 -10.85 -5.95 2.64
N ILE A 110 -10.37 -4.79 3.08
CA ILE A 110 -10.43 -4.33 4.46
C ILE A 110 -11.14 -2.98 4.49
N ASP A 111 -12.23 -2.89 5.25
CA ASP A 111 -12.83 -1.61 5.64
C ASP A 111 -11.91 -0.91 6.65
N VAL A 112 -11.50 0.30 6.29
CA VAL A 112 -10.59 1.18 7.03
C VAL A 112 -11.23 2.54 7.30
N SER A 113 -12.57 2.62 7.27
CA SER A 113 -13.35 3.83 7.63
C SER A 113 -13.09 4.28 9.07
N ASP A 114 -12.85 3.33 9.97
CA ASP A 114 -12.27 3.56 11.29
C ASP A 114 -10.83 2.98 11.32
N PRO A 115 -9.79 3.81 11.16
CA PRO A 115 -8.39 3.38 11.18
C PRO A 115 -7.98 2.66 12.48
N ALA A 116 -8.70 2.87 13.59
CA ALA A 116 -8.42 2.18 14.84
C ALA A 116 -9.05 0.78 14.92
N HIS A 117 -10.05 0.49 14.09
CA HIS A 117 -10.78 -0.78 14.09
C HIS A 117 -11.02 -1.30 12.67
N PRO A 118 -9.97 -1.57 11.87
CA PRO A 118 -10.13 -2.07 10.52
C PRO A 118 -10.77 -3.47 10.52
N GLN A 119 -11.57 -3.77 9.49
CA GLN A 119 -12.31 -5.03 9.39
C GLN A 119 -12.14 -5.68 8.03
N VAL A 120 -11.80 -6.97 8.01
CA VAL A 120 -11.86 -7.74 6.77
C VAL A 120 -13.30 -7.91 6.34
N ILE A 121 -13.64 -7.42 5.14
CA ILE A 121 -15.01 -7.51 4.61
C ILE A 121 -15.13 -8.54 3.49
N ALA A 122 -14.05 -8.84 2.76
CA ALA A 122 -14.06 -9.86 1.72
C ALA A 122 -12.68 -10.48 1.46
N THR A 123 -12.69 -11.69 0.90
CA THR A 123 -11.51 -12.33 0.31
C THR A 123 -11.90 -12.92 -1.03
N ILE A 124 -11.32 -12.39 -2.09
CA ILE A 124 -11.60 -12.77 -3.47
C ILE A 124 -10.48 -13.68 -3.95
N ASN A 125 -10.80 -14.97 -4.07
CA ASN A 125 -9.88 -15.94 -4.64
C ASN A 125 -9.85 -15.81 -6.16
N LEU A 126 -8.66 -15.54 -6.70
CA LEU A 126 -8.43 -15.50 -8.15
C LEU A 126 -7.68 -16.77 -8.57
N PRO A 127 -7.93 -17.30 -9.79
CA PRO A 127 -7.22 -18.47 -10.29
C PRO A 127 -5.74 -18.17 -10.63
N VAL A 128 -5.29 -16.92 -10.44
CA VAL A 128 -3.96 -16.42 -10.80
C VAL A 128 -3.41 -15.52 -9.70
N ARG A 129 -2.08 -15.44 -9.60
CA ARG A 129 -1.40 -14.55 -8.66
C ARG A 129 -1.43 -13.11 -9.18
N VAL A 130 -2.01 -12.22 -8.40
CA VAL A 130 -2.01 -10.78 -8.66
C VAL A 130 -0.78 -10.15 -8.01
N ARG A 131 -0.02 -9.39 -8.79
CA ARG A 131 1.21 -8.71 -8.33
C ARG A 131 0.99 -7.23 -8.05
N HIS A 132 0.08 -6.59 -8.76
CA HIS A 132 -0.21 -5.18 -8.59
C HIS A 132 -1.70 -4.92 -8.81
N LEU A 133 -2.24 -4.01 -8.00
CA LEU A 133 -3.61 -3.53 -8.08
C LEU A 133 -3.58 -2.04 -8.37
N THR A 134 -4.57 -1.55 -9.11
CA THR A 134 -4.93 -0.14 -9.14
C THR A 134 -6.44 -0.03 -9.25
N ILE A 135 -7.02 0.98 -8.61
CA ILE A 135 -8.44 1.28 -8.68
C ILE A 135 -8.60 2.56 -9.49
N SER A 136 -9.58 2.57 -10.40
CA SER A 136 -9.91 3.76 -11.16
C SER A 136 -11.38 3.74 -11.57
N GLU A 137 -12.08 4.86 -11.36
CA GLU A 137 -13.49 5.04 -11.75
C GLU A 137 -14.42 3.93 -11.22
N GLY A 138 -14.13 3.40 -10.02
CA GLY A 138 -14.90 2.32 -9.39
C GLY A 138 -14.64 0.92 -9.94
N ASN A 139 -13.62 0.74 -10.78
CA ASN A 139 -13.16 -0.56 -11.26
C ASN A 139 -11.78 -0.89 -10.69
N GLY A 140 -11.57 -2.16 -10.35
CA GLY A 140 -10.27 -2.69 -9.98
C GLY A 140 -9.56 -3.32 -11.17
N TYR A 141 -8.27 -3.03 -11.27
CA TYR A 141 -7.38 -3.50 -12.31
C TYR A 141 -6.23 -4.26 -11.66
N ALA A 142 -6.09 -5.54 -12.01
CA ALA A 142 -5.10 -6.43 -11.43
C ALA A 142 -4.13 -6.93 -12.50
N ALA A 143 -2.85 -6.63 -12.33
CA ALA A 143 -1.78 -7.21 -13.13
C ALA A 143 -1.40 -8.58 -12.56
N ALA A 144 -1.72 -9.64 -13.30
CA ALA A 144 -1.44 -11.03 -12.96
C ALA A 144 -0.38 -11.61 -13.90
N TRP A 145 0.54 -12.40 -13.36
CA TRP A 145 1.71 -12.91 -14.10
C TRP A 145 1.32 -13.59 -15.42
N ASP A 146 0.59 -14.70 -15.34
CA ASP A 146 0.31 -15.56 -16.49
C ASP A 146 -1.00 -15.20 -17.21
N ALA A 147 -1.83 -14.36 -16.59
CA ALA A 147 -3.15 -13.98 -17.10
C ALA A 147 -3.21 -12.56 -17.68
N GLY A 148 -2.14 -11.76 -17.57
CA GLY A 148 -2.13 -10.38 -18.02
C GLY A 148 -2.97 -9.48 -17.11
N LEU A 149 -3.92 -8.74 -17.69
CA LEU A 149 -4.76 -7.79 -16.95
C LEU A 149 -6.13 -8.39 -16.65
N LEU A 150 -6.51 -8.40 -15.37
CA LEU A 150 -7.88 -8.67 -14.93
C LEU A 150 -8.57 -7.36 -14.56
N ILE A 151 -9.85 -7.24 -14.93
CA ILE A 151 -10.70 -6.13 -14.54
C ILE A 151 -11.85 -6.71 -13.72
N PHE A 152 -12.08 -6.16 -12.52
CA PHE A 152 -13.18 -6.56 -11.65
C PHE A 152 -13.94 -5.32 -11.17
N GLN A 153 -15.23 -5.48 -10.92
CA GLN A 153 -16.02 -4.41 -10.31
C GLN A 153 -15.77 -4.41 -8.82
N ILE A 154 -15.53 -3.23 -8.26
CA ILE A 154 -15.59 -3.04 -6.82
C ILE A 154 -17.04 -2.78 -6.48
N LEU A 155 -17.61 -3.65 -5.64
CA LEU A 155 -18.98 -3.46 -5.18
C LEU A 155 -19.01 -2.22 -4.28
N LYS A 156 -19.92 -1.28 -4.60
CA LYS A 156 -20.21 -0.10 -3.78
C LYS A 156 -21.16 -0.45 -2.64
#